data_AF-A0A656K352-F1
#
_entry.id   AF-A0A656K352-F1
#
_cell.length_a   1.000
_cell.length_b   1.000
_cell.length_c   1.000
_cell.angle_alpha   90.00
_cell.angle_beta   90.00
_cell.angle_gamma   90.00
#
_symmetry.space_group_name_H-M   'P 1'
#
loop_
_entity.id
_entity.type
_entity.pdbx_description
1 polymer ?
#
loop_
_entity_poly.entity_id
_entity_poly.type
_entity_poly.pdbx_seq_one_letter_code
_entity_poly.pdbx_strand_id
1 'polypeptide(L)'
;RRWPKGLSVAARAQVEKELALITEKKFDSYFLTVHDIVEFARSQHILCQGRGSAANSAVCYALGITELNPEKSNLLFERFISRERDEPPDIDVDFEHDRREEVIQYIFRRYGRGRAALTAVASTYHGSGALRDVAKVLG
;
A
#
# COMPACT_ATOMS: atom_id res chain seq x y z
N ARG A 1 2.08 -20.27 -4.72
CA ARG A 1 3.42 -19.65 -4.97
C ARG A 1 4.13 -19.27 -3.67
N ARG A 2 3.48 -18.51 -2.76
CA ARG A 2 4.08 -18.09 -1.47
C ARG A 2 4.40 -19.23 -0.50
N TRP A 3 3.55 -20.25 -0.43
CA TRP A 3 3.76 -21.47 0.35
C TRP A 3 3.93 -22.70 -0.57
N PRO A 4 5.13 -22.98 -1.11
CA PRO A 4 5.33 -24.10 -2.02
C PRO A 4 5.16 -25.47 -1.36
N LYS A 5 5.35 -25.55 -0.03
CA LYS A 5 5.16 -26.78 0.77
C LYS A 5 3.76 -26.89 1.40
N GLY A 6 2.84 -26.00 1.01
CA GLY A 6 1.54 -25.85 1.68
C GLY A 6 1.59 -24.89 2.87
N LEU A 7 0.41 -24.37 3.25
CA LEU A 7 0.24 -23.50 4.41
C LEU A 7 0.38 -24.32 5.70
N SER A 8 1.11 -23.78 6.69
CA SER A 8 1.03 -24.33 8.04
C SER A 8 -0.38 -24.11 8.62
N VAL A 9 -0.72 -24.87 9.67
CA VAL A 9 -2.00 -24.69 10.38
C VAL A 9 -2.12 -23.27 10.94
N ALA A 10 -1.03 -22.72 11.48
CA ALA A 10 -1.00 -21.37 12.02
C ALA A 10 -1.21 -20.30 10.93
N ALA A 11 -0.50 -20.41 9.79
CA ALA A 11 -0.66 -19.48 8.68
C ALA A 11 -2.06 -19.55 8.07
N ARG A 12 -2.64 -20.74 7.94
CA ARG A 12 -4.02 -20.90 7.47
C ARG A 12 -4.99 -20.19 8.42
N ALA A 13 -4.90 -20.45 9.72
CA ALA A 13 -5.77 -19.81 10.71
C ALA A 13 -5.62 -18.28 10.70
N GLN A 14 -4.39 -17.77 10.53
CA GLN A 14 -4.14 -16.34 10.40
C GLN A 14 -4.80 -15.77 9.15
N VAL A 15 -4.58 -16.36 7.97
CA VAL A 15 -5.20 -15.91 6.71
C VAL A 15 -6.73 -15.92 6.81
N GLU A 16 -7.32 -16.97 7.37
CA GLU A 16 -8.78 -17.07 7.56
C GLU A 16 -9.32 -15.98 8.50
N LYS A 17 -8.61 -15.70 9.62
CA LYS A 17 -8.96 -14.60 10.54
C LYS A 17 -8.89 -13.24 9.85
N GLU A 18 -7.81 -12.99 9.11
CA GLU A 18 -7.61 -11.72 8.39
C GLU A 18 -8.69 -11.53 7.30
N LEU A 19 -8.96 -12.56 6.49
CA LEU A 19 -9.99 -12.51 5.45
C LEU A 19 -11.38 -12.26 6.04
N ALA A 20 -11.74 -12.94 7.14
CA ALA A 20 -13.01 -12.72 7.81
C ALA A 20 -13.18 -11.25 8.25
N LEU A 21 -12.12 -10.63 8.78
CA LEU A 21 -12.17 -9.23 9.20
C LEU A 21 -12.21 -8.26 8.00
N ILE A 22 -11.44 -8.54 6.95
CA ILE A 22 -11.45 -7.74 5.71
C ILE A 22 -12.86 -7.72 5.10
N THR A 23 -13.52 -8.88 5.03
CA THR A 23 -14.88 -9.00 4.53
C THR A 23 -15.91 -8.38 5.47
N GLU A 24 -15.77 -8.55 6.79
CA GLU A 24 -16.62 -7.88 7.80
C GLU A 24 -16.60 -6.35 7.63
N LYS A 25 -15.41 -5.78 7.43
CA LYS A 25 -15.21 -4.34 7.21
C LYS A 25 -15.42 -3.88 5.76
N LYS A 26 -15.70 -4.81 4.84
CA LYS A 26 -15.90 -4.56 3.39
C LYS A 26 -14.70 -3.87 2.72
N PHE A 27 -13.48 -4.25 3.13
CA PHE A 27 -12.24 -3.74 2.54
C PHE A 27 -11.73 -4.59 1.37
N ASP A 28 -12.48 -5.61 0.95
CA ASP A 28 -12.06 -6.57 -0.08
C ASP A 28 -11.67 -5.87 -1.40
N SER A 29 -12.49 -4.91 -1.85
CA SER A 29 -12.21 -4.16 -3.08
C SER A 29 -10.91 -3.36 -3.00
N TYR A 30 -10.55 -2.87 -1.81
CA TYR A 30 -9.32 -2.12 -1.62
C TYR A 30 -8.09 -3.02 -1.75
N PHE A 31 -8.09 -4.17 -1.09
CA PHE A 31 -7.02 -5.17 -1.21
C PHE A 31 -6.84 -5.66 -2.65
N LEU A 32 -7.95 -5.92 -3.35
CA LEU A 32 -7.92 -6.36 -4.74
C LEU A 32 -7.42 -5.26 -5.68
N THR A 33 -7.74 -3.98 -5.41
CA THR A 33 -7.21 -2.86 -6.20
C THR A 33 -5.70 -2.74 -6.05
N VAL A 34 -5.17 -2.86 -4.82
CA VAL A 34 -3.72 -2.81 -4.61
C VAL A 34 -3.03 -4.04 -5.19
N HIS A 35 -3.61 -5.23 -5.03
CA HIS A 35 -3.09 -6.46 -5.64
C HIS A 35 -2.95 -6.32 -7.16
N ASP A 36 -3.96 -5.78 -7.83
CA ASP A 36 -3.94 -5.54 -9.26
C ASP A 36 -2.80 -4.60 -9.70
N ILE A 37 -2.58 -3.51 -8.96
CA ILE A 37 -1.49 -2.56 -9.26
C ILE A 37 -0.13 -3.23 -9.08
N VAL A 38 0.03 -4.01 -8.01
CA VAL A 38 1.26 -4.76 -7.72
C VAL A 38 1.49 -5.86 -8.76
N GLU A 39 0.45 -6.56 -9.17
CA GLU A 39 0.52 -7.58 -10.22
C GLU A 39 0.97 -6.97 -11.55
N PHE A 40 0.41 -5.82 -11.94
CA PHE A 40 0.88 -5.08 -13.11
C PHE A 40 2.36 -4.73 -13.00
N ALA A 41 2.79 -4.09 -11.91
CA ALA A 41 4.18 -3.70 -11.72
C ALA A 41 5.13 -4.90 -11.86
N ARG A 42 4.79 -6.03 -11.22
CA ARG A 42 5.57 -7.27 -11.30
C ARG A 42 5.59 -7.86 -12.71
N SER A 43 4.47 -7.80 -13.45
CA SER A 43 4.41 -8.26 -14.85
C SER A 43 5.32 -7.46 -15.78
N GLN A 44 5.58 -6.20 -15.44
CA GLN A 44 6.49 -5.30 -16.16
C GLN A 44 7.91 -5.29 -15.59
N HIS A 45 8.20 -6.20 -14.65
CA HIS A 45 9.48 -6.26 -13.94
C HIS A 45 9.85 -4.95 -13.22
N ILE A 46 8.86 -4.18 -12.77
CA ILE A 46 9.05 -2.98 -11.94
C ILE A 46 9.21 -3.44 -10.50
N LEU A 47 10.29 -3.02 -9.84
CA LEU A 47 10.49 -3.30 -8.43
C LEU A 47 9.40 -2.61 -7.60
N CYS A 48 8.76 -3.37 -6.72
CA CYS A 48 7.78 -2.83 -5.80
C CYS A 48 7.80 -3.55 -4.45
N GLN A 49 7.46 -2.82 -3.39
CA GLN A 49 7.50 -3.32 -2.02
C GLN A 49 6.44 -2.64 -1.17
N GLY A 50 5.58 -3.43 -0.52
CA GLY A 50 4.65 -2.93 0.48
C GLY A 50 5.37 -2.32 1.68
N ARG A 51 4.84 -1.21 2.19
CA ARG A 51 5.37 -0.45 3.34
C ARG A 51 4.38 -0.39 4.50
N GLY A 52 4.88 0.11 5.63
CA GLY A 52 4.08 0.35 6.81
C GLY A 52 3.46 -0.91 7.40
N SER A 53 2.21 -0.79 7.86
CA SER A 53 1.47 -1.84 8.53
C SER A 53 1.00 -2.97 7.60
N ALA A 54 0.97 -2.77 6.28
CA ALA A 54 0.68 -3.83 5.30
C ALA A 54 1.65 -5.01 5.39
N ALA A 55 2.86 -4.78 5.91
CA ALA A 55 3.84 -5.81 6.25
C ALA A 55 3.35 -6.86 7.26
N ASN A 56 2.35 -6.50 8.09
CA ASN A 56 1.86 -7.34 9.18
C ASN A 56 0.74 -8.30 8.75
N SER A 57 0.34 -8.29 7.47
CA SER A 57 -0.79 -9.07 6.98
C SER A 57 -0.34 -10.28 6.16
N ALA A 58 -0.83 -11.46 6.54
CA ALA A 58 -0.69 -12.68 5.77
C ALA A 58 -1.44 -12.63 4.44
N VAL A 59 -2.57 -11.90 4.38
CA VAL A 59 -3.30 -11.64 3.14
C VAL A 59 -2.47 -10.77 2.20
N CYS A 60 -1.84 -9.68 2.68
CA CYS A 60 -0.93 -8.88 1.87
C CYS A 60 0.25 -9.70 1.34
N TYR A 61 0.80 -10.62 2.15
CA TYR A 61 1.86 -11.53 1.72
C TYR A 61 1.37 -12.50 0.63
N ALA A 62 0.18 -13.08 0.83
CA ALA A 62 -0.46 -13.99 -0.11
C ALA A 62 -0.73 -13.33 -1.48
N LEU A 63 -1.22 -12.09 -1.48
CA LEU A 63 -1.47 -11.25 -2.66
C LEU A 63 -0.17 -10.69 -3.28
N GLY A 64 0.96 -10.87 -2.61
CA GLY A 64 2.26 -10.38 -3.07
C GLY A 64 2.46 -8.88 -2.94
N ILE A 65 1.62 -8.19 -2.17
CA ILE A 65 1.77 -6.78 -1.80
C ILE A 65 3.02 -6.58 -0.93
N THR A 66 3.27 -7.50 0.00
CA THR A 66 4.51 -7.54 0.81
C THR A 66 5.30 -8.82 0.56
N GLU A 67 6.63 -8.71 0.65
CA GLU A 67 7.56 -9.85 0.66
C GLU A 67 7.82 -10.43 2.05
N LEU A 68 7.30 -9.79 3.10
CA LEU A 68 7.51 -10.23 4.49
C LEU A 68 6.60 -11.41 4.82
N ASN A 69 7.21 -12.57 5.10
CA ASN A 69 6.47 -13.75 5.51
C ASN A 69 6.04 -13.63 6.98
N PRO A 70 4.73 -13.60 7.27
CA PRO A 70 4.19 -13.47 8.64
C PRO A 70 4.55 -14.66 9.55
N GLU A 71 4.84 -15.84 8.99
CA GLU A 71 5.26 -17.01 9.80
C GLU A 71 6.67 -16.85 10.37
N LYS A 72 7.47 -15.93 9.81
CA LYS A 72 8.84 -15.66 10.24
C LYS A 72 8.95 -14.39 11.08
N SER A 73 7.87 -13.63 11.22
CA SER A 73 7.87 -12.33 11.88
C SER A 73 6.73 -12.26 12.89
N ASN A 74 7.02 -11.79 14.11
CA ASN A 74 6.01 -11.68 15.16
C ASN A 74 5.25 -10.34 15.04
N LEU A 75 4.66 -10.09 13.88
CA LEU A 75 4.00 -8.83 13.55
C LEU A 75 2.53 -8.83 13.98
N LEU A 76 2.09 -7.76 14.62
CA LEU A 76 0.71 -7.61 15.10
C LEU A 76 -0.20 -7.12 13.97
N PHE A 77 -1.05 -8.01 13.47
CA PHE A 77 -2.05 -7.70 12.44
C PHE A 77 -3.05 -6.64 12.90
N GLU A 78 -3.40 -6.59 14.19
CA GLU A 78 -4.35 -5.63 14.76
C GLU A 78 -3.89 -4.18 14.63
N ARG A 79 -2.59 -3.92 14.40
CA ARG A 79 -2.06 -2.59 14.09
C ARG A 79 -2.38 -2.14 12.65
N PHE A 80 -2.72 -3.08 11.78
CA PHE A 80 -3.08 -2.83 10.39
C PHE A 80 -4.59 -2.69 10.24
N ILE A 81 -5.36 -3.67 10.73
CA ILE A 81 -6.83 -3.61 10.78
C ILE A 81 -7.29 -3.98 12.18
N SER A 82 -8.10 -3.11 12.80
CA SER A 82 -8.75 -3.38 14.07
C SER A 82 -10.26 -3.40 13.91
N ARG A 83 -10.94 -4.30 14.63
CA ARG A 83 -12.42 -4.30 14.67
C ARG A 83 -12.97 -3.05 15.35
N GLU A 84 -12.23 -2.48 16.30
CA GLU A 84 -12.65 -1.32 17.10
C GLU A 84 -12.45 0.02 16.38
N ARG A 85 -11.71 0.03 15.26
CA ARG A 85 -11.48 1.23 14.43
C ARG A 85 -12.23 1.07 13.11
N ASP A 86 -13.10 2.04 12.80
CA ASP A 86 -13.82 2.13 11.52
C ASP A 86 -13.10 3.05 10.53
N GLU A 87 -11.79 2.84 10.38
CA GLU A 87 -10.98 3.52 9.37
C GLU A 87 -10.35 2.47 8.46
N PRO A 88 -10.36 2.67 7.13
CA PRO A 88 -9.63 1.82 6.21
C PRO A 88 -8.14 1.73 6.59
N PRO A 89 -7.52 0.55 6.45
CA PRO A 89 -6.07 0.45 6.62
C PRO A 89 -5.35 1.30 5.57
N ASP A 90 -4.11 1.65 5.85
CA ASP A 90 -3.23 2.27 4.85
C ASP A 90 -2.35 1.20 4.20
N ILE A 91 -2.50 1.00 2.89
CA ILE A 91 -1.73 0.03 2.11
C ILE A 91 -0.80 0.78 1.16
N ASP A 92 0.35 1.18 1.69
CA ASP A 92 1.41 1.82 0.93
C ASP A 92 2.22 0.80 0.13
N VAL A 93 2.50 1.13 -1.13
CA VAL A 93 3.42 0.38 -1.99
C VAL A 93 4.42 1.32 -2.61
N ASP A 94 5.70 1.05 -2.38
CA ASP A 94 6.78 1.73 -3.08
C ASP A 94 7.00 1.07 -4.43
N PHE A 95 7.30 1.89 -5.43
CA PHE A 95 7.69 1.46 -6.77
C PHE A 95 9.04 2.08 -7.12
N GLU A 96 9.79 1.41 -7.99
CA GLU A 96 11.02 1.93 -8.61
C GLU A 96 10.80 3.36 -9.12
N HIS A 97 11.64 4.29 -8.67
CA HIS A 97 11.44 5.73 -8.90
C HIS A 97 11.30 6.08 -10.38
N ASP A 98 12.22 5.59 -11.21
CA ASP A 98 12.29 5.93 -12.64
C ASP A 98 11.12 5.33 -13.44
N ARG A 99 10.46 4.31 -12.90
CA ARG A 99 9.37 3.57 -13.56
C ARG A 99 8.00 3.77 -12.89
N ARG A 100 7.92 4.60 -11.84
CA ARG A 100 6.68 4.92 -11.13
C ARG A 100 5.60 5.47 -12.05
N GLU A 101 6.00 6.25 -13.06
CA GLU A 101 5.09 6.82 -14.04
C GLU A 101 4.33 5.73 -14.84
N GLU A 102 4.97 4.60 -15.16
CA GLU A 102 4.31 3.50 -15.88
C GLU A 102 3.13 2.94 -15.07
N VAL A 103 3.31 2.83 -13.75
CA VAL A 103 2.28 2.36 -12.81
C VAL A 103 1.15 3.38 -12.70
N ILE A 104 1.47 4.67 -12.58
CA ILE A 104 0.47 5.75 -12.58
C ILE A 104 -0.37 5.71 -13.86
N GLN A 105 0.28 5.59 -15.02
CA GLN A 105 -0.42 5.50 -16.29
C GLN A 105 -1.27 4.23 -16.42
N TYR A 106 -0.82 3.10 -15.86
CA TYR A 106 -1.64 1.90 -15.75
C TYR A 106 -2.92 2.14 -14.96
N ILE A 107 -2.81 2.76 -13.79
CA ILE A 107 -3.96 3.09 -12.93
C ILE A 107 -4.96 3.96 -13.71
N PHE A 108 -4.50 5.00 -14.40
CA PHE A 108 -5.38 5.86 -15.20
C PHE A 108 -6.03 5.12 -16.37
N ARG A 109 -5.32 4.23 -17.06
CA ARG A 109 -5.89 3.43 -18.15
C ARG A 109 -6.92 2.43 -17.65
N ARG A 110 -6.65 1.77 -16.52
CA ARG A 110 -7.49 0.70 -15.99
C ARG A 110 -8.74 1.22 -15.30
N TYR A 111 -8.59 2.22 -14.43
CA TYR A 111 -9.68 2.72 -13.59
C TYR A 111 -10.35 3.97 -14.19
N GLY A 112 -9.70 4.62 -15.15
CA GLY A 112 -10.21 5.80 -15.83
C GLY A 112 -9.95 7.09 -15.06
N ARG A 113 -9.81 8.20 -15.80
CA ARG A 113 -9.56 9.54 -15.23
C ARG A 113 -10.71 10.09 -14.38
N GLY A 114 -11.92 9.54 -14.51
CA GLY A 114 -13.05 9.90 -13.65
C GLY A 114 -13.05 9.22 -12.28
N ARG A 115 -12.15 8.25 -12.04
CA ARG A 115 -12.08 7.46 -10.80
C ARG A 115 -10.69 7.40 -10.18
N ALA A 116 -9.70 8.03 -10.81
CA ALA A 116 -8.33 8.13 -10.32
C ALA A 116 -7.84 9.57 -10.49
N ALA A 117 -7.05 10.05 -9.53
CA ALA A 117 -6.43 11.36 -9.55
C ALA A 117 -5.12 11.33 -8.74
N LEU A 118 -4.24 12.29 -8.99
CA LEU A 118 -3.07 12.54 -8.14
C LEU A 118 -3.46 13.54 -7.06
N THR A 119 -3.08 13.27 -5.82
CA THR A 119 -3.27 14.20 -4.70
C THR A 119 -2.39 15.43 -4.90
N ALA A 120 -3.00 16.62 -4.89
CA ALA A 120 -2.27 17.88 -4.98
C ALA A 120 -1.71 18.28 -3.60
N VAL A 121 -0.55 18.94 -3.60
CA VAL A 121 0.04 19.54 -2.39
C VAL A 121 -0.14 21.05 -2.47
N ALA A 122 -0.75 21.65 -1.43
CA ALA A 122 -0.85 23.10 -1.30
C ALA A 122 0.40 23.62 -0.57
N SER A 123 1.32 24.22 -1.32
CA SER A 123 2.53 24.84 -0.75
C SER A 123 2.18 26.17 -0.07
N THR A 124 2.36 26.25 1.24
CA THR A 124 2.21 27.48 2.01
C THR A 124 3.55 28.20 2.20
N TYR A 125 3.49 29.51 2.41
CA TYR A 125 4.68 30.33 2.62
C TYR A 125 5.25 30.12 4.03
N HIS A 126 6.41 29.47 4.11
CA HIS A 126 7.10 29.25 5.38
C HIS A 126 8.03 30.44 5.72
N GLY A 127 8.28 30.68 7.02
CA GLY A 127 9.03 31.84 7.49
C GLY A 127 10.43 32.00 6.86
N SER A 128 11.10 30.89 6.54
CA SER A 128 12.39 30.91 5.83
C SER A 128 12.27 31.40 4.39
N GLY A 129 11.18 31.08 3.69
CA GLY A 129 10.85 31.62 2.38
C GLY A 129 10.55 33.12 2.44
N ALA A 130 9.77 33.52 3.44
CA ALA A 130 9.45 34.93 3.69
C ALA A 130 10.68 35.80 3.92
N LEU A 131 11.57 35.35 4.80
CA LEU A 131 12.81 36.07 5.07
C LEU A 131 13.69 36.16 3.83
N ARG A 132 13.81 35.08 3.04
CA ARG A 132 14.62 35.06 1.83
C ARG A 132 14.10 36.03 0.78
N ASP A 133 12.79 36.10 0.57
CA ASP A 133 12.25 37.01 -0.44
C ASP A 133 12.28 38.47 0.02
N VAL A 134 12.10 38.75 1.32
CA VAL A 134 12.35 40.09 1.88
C VAL A 134 13.82 40.49 1.69
N ALA A 135 14.76 39.59 2.01
CA ALA A 135 16.19 39.83 1.82
C ALA A 135 16.54 40.11 0.35
N LYS A 136 15.99 39.34 -0.60
CA LYS A 136 16.18 39.59 -2.05
C LYS A 136 15.74 41.00 -2.48
N VAL A 137 14.67 41.52 -1.88
CA VAL A 137 14.15 42.86 -2.22
C VAL A 137 14.96 43.96 -1.53
N LEU A 138 15.48 43.71 -0.33
CA LEU A 138 16.18 44.71 0.48
C LEU A 138 17.70 44.76 0.27
N GLY A 139 18.31 43.74 -0.34
CA GLY A 139 19.77 43.64 -0.56
C GLY A 139 20.46 42.77 0.47
#